data_AF-A0A5E7IDD8-F1
#
_entry.id   AF-A0A5E7IDD8-F1
#
_cell.length_a   1.000
_cell.length_b   1.000
_cell.length_c   1.000
_cell.angle_alpha   90.00
_cell.angle_beta   90.00
_cell.angle_gamma   90.00
#
_symmetry.space_group_name_H-M   'P 1'
#
loop_
_entity.id
_entity.type
_entity.pdbx_description
1 polymer ?
#
loop_
_entity_poly.entity_id
_entity_poly.type
_entity_poly.pdbx_seq_one_letter_code
_entity_poly.pdbx_strand_id
1 'polypeptide(L)'
;MNPEYTIRDRSDINRLAGALHAIDLTKPKVVVIRDEKRPDICNRKMWAMLKDVSEQVIWHGKKLTSEDWKCLFSASLEKQRAEPGLDGGFVVMAVSTRKQSQRWFSDLFELMHAFGAEHGVRWTEQDKWGGRY
;
A
#
# COMPACT_ATOMS: atom_id res chain seq x y z
N MET A 1 6.48 6.03 -12.46
CA MET A 1 5.87 4.86 -11.80
C MET A 1 5.62 3.83 -12.88
N ASN A 2 6.14 2.61 -12.76
CA ASN A 2 5.90 1.58 -13.78
C ASN A 2 4.46 1.08 -13.63
N PRO A 3 3.63 1.11 -14.67
CA PRO A 3 2.24 0.66 -14.56
C PRO A 3 2.21 -0.86 -14.40
N GLU A 4 1.65 -1.33 -13.28
CA GLU A 4 1.32 -2.74 -13.07
C GLU A 4 -0.12 -3.00 -13.52
N TYR A 5 -0.34 -4.13 -14.20
CA TYR A 5 -1.65 -4.57 -14.68
C TYR A 5 -1.98 -5.93 -14.05
N THR A 6 -3.13 -6.04 -13.39
CA THR A 6 -3.66 -7.33 -12.93
C THR A 6 -4.47 -7.97 -14.05
N ILE A 7 -4.15 -9.21 -14.42
CA ILE A 7 -4.84 -9.97 -15.46
C ILE A 7 -5.67 -11.07 -14.78
N ARG A 8 -7.00 -10.94 -14.78
CA ARG A 8 -7.92 -11.93 -14.17
C ARG A 8 -8.71 -12.69 -15.21
N ASP A 9 -9.06 -12.02 -16.31
CA ASP A 9 -9.86 -12.58 -17.39
C ASP A 9 -9.49 -11.97 -18.76
N ARG A 10 -10.22 -12.37 -19.80
CA ARG A 10 -10.00 -11.89 -21.17
C ARG A 10 -10.26 -10.40 -21.36
N SER A 11 -11.07 -9.77 -20.50
CA SER A 11 -11.32 -8.33 -20.58
C SER A 11 -10.09 -7.53 -20.12
N ASP A 12 -9.38 -8.02 -19.09
CA ASP A 12 -8.12 -7.42 -18.64
C ASP A 12 -7.02 -7.55 -19.72
N ILE A 13 -7.02 -8.64 -20.51
CA ILE A 13 -6.11 -8.81 -21.65
C ILE A 13 -6.32 -7.72 -22.70
N ASN A 14 -7.57 -7.41 -23.05
CA ASN A 14 -7.88 -6.35 -24.01
C ASN A 14 -7.39 -4.98 -23.53
N ARG A 15 -7.53 -4.70 -22.22
CA ARG A 15 -7.02 -3.46 -21.61
C ARG A 15 -5.50 -3.38 -21.65
N LEU A 16 -4.82 -4.48 -21.36
CA LEU A 16 -3.36 -4.57 -21.46
C LEU A 16 -2.90 -4.38 -22.91
N ALA A 17 -3.56 -5.00 -23.88
CA ALA A 17 -3.24 -4.83 -25.31
C ALA A 17 -3.32 -3.35 -25.72
N GLY A 18 -4.38 -2.64 -25.30
CA GLY A 18 -4.51 -1.19 -25.54
C GLY A 18 -3.37 -0.39 -24.92
N ALA A 19 -2.96 -0.72 -23.70
CA ALA A 19 -1.82 -0.08 -23.07
C ALA A 19 -0.50 -0.35 -23.81
N LEU A 20 -0.25 -1.60 -24.22
CA LEU A 20 0.96 -1.98 -24.96
C LEU A 20 1.05 -1.25 -26.30
N HIS A 21 -0.07 -1.06 -27.01
CA HIS A 21 -0.10 -0.29 -28.26
C HIS A 21 0.24 1.20 -28.10
N ALA A 22 0.01 1.77 -26.91
CA ALA A 22 0.30 3.17 -26.63
C ALA A 22 1.75 3.42 -26.16
N ILE A 23 2.55 2.37 -25.96
CA ILE A 23 3.92 2.51 -25.44
C ILE A 23 4.88 2.91 -26.57
N ASP A 24 5.70 3.91 -26.29
CA ASP A 24 6.85 4.26 -27.12
C ASP A 24 7.96 3.19 -27.02
N LEU A 25 8.24 2.54 -28.16
CA LEU A 25 9.22 1.47 -28.33
C LEU A 25 10.58 1.95 -28.86
N THR A 26 10.85 3.27 -28.89
CA THR A 26 12.18 3.81 -29.25
C THR A 26 13.32 3.25 -28.39
N LYS A 27 13.01 2.81 -27.17
CA LYS A 27 13.91 2.04 -26.30
C LYS A 27 13.29 0.67 -25.96
N PRO A 28 14.07 -0.42 -25.92
CA PRO A 28 13.58 -1.75 -25.57
C PRO A 28 12.81 -1.77 -24.25
N LYS A 29 11.73 -2.55 -24.20
CA LYS A 29 10.91 -2.77 -23.01
C LYS A 29 10.96 -4.25 -22.61
N VAL A 30 10.93 -4.51 -21.31
CA VAL A 30 10.80 -5.87 -20.76
C VAL A 30 9.40 -6.03 -20.18
N VAL A 31 8.71 -7.08 -20.59
CA VAL A 31 7.41 -7.47 -20.01
C VAL A 31 7.65 -8.64 -19.05
N VAL A 32 7.18 -8.50 -17.82
CA VAL A 32 7.25 -9.56 -16.81
C VAL A 32 5.84 -9.96 -16.43
N ILE A 33 5.49 -11.21 -16.69
CA ILE A 33 4.24 -11.82 -16.24
C ILE A 33 4.59 -12.74 -15.07
N ARG A 34 3.87 -12.57 -13.96
CA ARG A 34 4.07 -13.35 -12.74
C ARG A 34 2.73 -13.67 -12.11
N ASP A 35 2.66 -14.81 -11.44
CA ASP A 35 1.52 -15.11 -10.59
C ASP A 35 1.44 -14.08 -9.47
N GLU A 36 0.22 -13.68 -9.16
CA GLU A 36 -0.05 -12.81 -8.03
C GLU A 36 0.19 -13.56 -6.73
N LYS A 37 1.14 -13.09 -5.93
CA LYS A 37 1.37 -13.69 -4.62
C LYS A 37 0.40 -13.05 -3.63
N ARG A 38 -0.13 -13.83 -2.68
CA ARG A 38 -0.99 -13.33 -1.59
C ARG A 38 -0.44 -12.06 -0.88
N PRO A 39 0.88 -11.91 -0.62
CA PRO A 39 1.45 -10.66 -0.09
C PRO A 39 1.24 -9.43 -0.98
N ASP A 40 1.14 -9.60 -2.30
CA ASP A 40 0.91 -8.49 -3.23
C ASP A 40 -0.51 -7.93 -3.09
N ILE A 41 -1.49 -8.79 -2.77
CA ILE A 41 -2.89 -8.38 -2.50
C ILE A 41 -2.95 -7.52 -1.23
N CYS A 42 -2.34 -7.98 -0.13
CA CYS A 42 -2.29 -7.22 1.12
C CYS A 42 -1.58 -5.88 0.93
N ASN A 43 -0.47 -5.85 0.18
CA ASN A 43 0.22 -4.60 -0.12
C ASN A 43 -0.64 -3.63 -0.90
N ARG A 44 -1.36 -4.07 -1.95
CA ARG A 44 -2.26 -3.18 -2.69
C ARG A 44 -3.40 -2.65 -1.83
N LYS A 45 -4.05 -3.52 -1.05
CA LYS A 45 -5.11 -3.11 -0.10
C LYS A 45 -4.58 -2.07 0.88
N MET A 46 -3.42 -2.30 1.48
CA MET A 46 -2.78 -1.37 2.40
C MET A 46 -2.58 0.00 1.74
N TRP A 47 -1.98 0.04 0.55
CA TRP A 47 -1.72 1.31 -0.14
C TRP A 47 -3.00 2.04 -0.57
N ALA A 48 -4.04 1.31 -0.98
CA ALA A 48 -5.34 1.91 -1.28
C ALA A 48 -5.97 2.56 -0.04
N MET A 49 -6.00 1.83 1.08
CA MET A 49 -6.51 2.37 2.34
C MET A 49 -5.68 3.56 2.84
N LEU A 50 -4.36 3.50 2.75
CA LEU A 50 -3.48 4.60 3.14
C LEU A 50 -3.71 5.85 2.29
N LYS A 51 -3.97 5.66 0.99
CA LYS A 51 -4.32 6.75 0.09
C LYS A 51 -5.66 7.39 0.50
N ASP A 52 -6.67 6.57 0.78
CA ASP A 52 -7.98 7.07 1.22
C ASP A 52 -7.84 7.92 2.50
N VAL A 53 -7.06 7.47 3.48
CA VAL A 53 -6.79 8.23 4.71
C VAL A 53 -6.01 9.52 4.41
N SER A 54 -4.93 9.42 3.64
CA SER A 54 -4.09 10.55 3.22
C SER A 54 -4.91 11.66 2.55
N GLU A 55 -5.86 11.29 1.69
CA GLU A 55 -6.68 12.25 0.96
C GLU A 55 -7.73 12.93 1.84
N GLN A 56 -8.24 12.24 2.85
CA GLN A 56 -9.43 12.64 3.62
C GLN A 56 -9.14 13.21 5.01
N VAL A 57 -7.99 12.87 5.63
CA VAL A 57 -7.70 13.22 7.02
C VAL A 57 -6.64 14.31 7.13
N ILE A 58 -6.95 15.35 7.89
CA ILE A 58 -5.98 16.36 8.35
C ILE A 58 -5.57 16.00 9.78
N TRP A 59 -4.31 15.63 9.97
CA TRP A 59 -3.77 15.19 11.25
C TRP A 59 -3.01 16.33 11.93
N HIS A 60 -3.49 16.78 13.10
CA HIS A 60 -2.92 17.91 13.86
C HIS A 60 -2.57 19.13 12.97
N GLY A 61 -3.51 19.52 12.10
CA GLY A 61 -3.36 20.68 11.22
C GLY A 61 -2.49 20.44 9.98
N LYS A 62 -2.05 19.21 9.72
CA LYS A 62 -1.22 18.86 8.55
C LYS A 62 -1.84 17.72 7.75
N LYS A 63 -1.70 17.78 6.43
CA LYS A 63 -1.98 16.65 5.55
C LYS A 63 -0.74 15.78 5.46
N LEU A 64 -0.89 14.49 5.74
CA LEU A 64 0.19 13.52 5.70
C LEU A 64 0.12 12.70 4.43
N THR A 65 1.27 12.26 3.91
CA THR A 65 1.33 11.39 2.74
C THR A 65 0.93 9.95 3.11
N SER A 66 0.65 9.11 2.11
CA SER A 66 0.36 7.69 2.34
C SER A 66 1.55 6.97 3.01
N GLU A 67 2.76 7.37 2.67
CA GLU A 67 4.00 6.91 3.28
C GLU A 67 4.11 7.28 4.76
N ASP A 68 3.75 8.52 5.12
CA ASP A 68 3.73 8.98 6.51
C ASP A 68 2.69 8.20 7.32
N TRP A 69 1.48 8.05 6.78
CA TRP A 69 0.42 7.25 7.42
C TRP A 69 0.83 5.80 7.62
N LYS A 70 1.55 5.20 6.66
CA LYS A 70 2.09 3.85 6.80
C LYS A 70 3.02 3.76 8.00
N CYS A 71 3.90 4.75 8.17
CA CYS A 71 4.81 4.81 9.31
C CYS A 71 4.05 4.93 10.63
N LEU A 72 3.02 5.79 10.70
CA LEU A 72 2.20 5.97 11.89
C LEU A 72 1.47 4.68 12.28
N PHE A 73 0.68 4.10 11.37
CA PHE A 73 -0.07 2.88 11.68
C PHE A 73 0.85 1.69 12.01
N SER A 74 1.95 1.54 11.30
CA SER A 74 2.90 0.44 11.58
C SER A 74 3.57 0.61 12.95
N ALA A 75 3.85 1.84 13.36
CA ALA A 75 4.41 2.14 14.69
C ALA A 75 3.43 1.86 15.83
N SER A 76 2.12 1.92 15.57
CA SER A 76 1.09 1.55 16.54
C SER A 76 1.01 0.04 16.79
N LEU A 77 1.48 -0.79 15.86
CA LEU A 77 1.45 -2.25 15.96
C LEU A 77 2.77 -2.85 16.46
N GLU A 78 3.89 -2.24 16.06
CA GLU A 78 5.22 -2.76 16.37
C GLU A 78 6.14 -1.64 16.84
N LYS A 79 6.89 -1.91 17.90
CA LYS A 79 7.85 -0.96 18.46
C LYS A 79 8.93 -0.64 17.43
N GLN A 80 9.11 0.64 17.16
CA GLN A 80 10.21 1.12 16.34
C GLN A 80 11.54 0.98 17.11
N ARG A 81 12.61 0.74 16.37
CA ARG A 81 13.98 0.80 16.92
C ARG A 81 14.59 2.17 16.63
N ALA A 82 15.46 2.63 17.52
CA ALA A 82 16.26 3.83 17.32
C ALA A 82 17.73 3.43 17.25
N GLU A 83 18.43 3.93 16.22
CA GLU A 83 19.84 3.67 16.00
C GLU A 83 20.65 4.97 16.12
N PRO A 84 21.93 4.93 16.52
CA PRO A 84 22.80 6.10 16.50
C PRO A 84 22.87 6.73 15.10
N GLY A 85 22.70 8.06 15.04
CA GLY A 85 22.81 8.83 13.81
C GLY A 85 24.25 8.96 13.32
N LEU A 86 24.44 9.07 12.01
CA LEU A 86 25.77 9.23 11.41
C LEU A 86 26.46 10.54 11.84
N ASP A 87 25.68 11.59 12.06
CA ASP A 87 26.15 12.93 12.49
C ASP A 87 25.92 13.17 14.00
N GLY A 88 25.72 12.10 14.77
CA GLY A 88 25.25 12.17 16.17
C GLY A 88 23.73 12.13 16.30
N GLY A 89 23.23 12.09 17.54
CA GLY A 89 21.81 11.89 17.83
C GLY A 89 21.31 10.47 17.54
N PHE A 90 20.01 10.32 17.25
CA PHE A 90 19.39 9.03 16.93
C PHE A 90 18.43 9.15 15.75
N VAL A 91 18.30 8.06 15.00
CA VAL A 91 17.35 7.91 13.89
C VAL A 91 16.35 6.82 14.26
N VAL A 92 15.05 7.16 14.21
CA VAL A 92 13.99 6.18 14.41
C VAL A 92 13.74 5.44 13.10
N MET A 93 13.88 4.12 13.14
CA MET A 93 13.68 3.26 11.97
C MET A 93 12.20 2.90 11.82
N ALA A 94 11.63 3.22 10.67
CA ALA A 94 10.29 2.80 10.33
C ALA A 94 10.17 1.26 10.31
N VAL A 95 9.01 0.76 10.73
CA VAL A 95 8.69 -0.67 10.65
C VAL A 95 8.60 -1.09 9.19
N SER A 96 9.33 -2.15 8.83
CA SER A 96 9.34 -2.67 7.47
C SER A 96 8.12 -3.55 7.22
N THR A 97 7.24 -3.15 6.31
CA THR A 97 6.08 -3.96 5.92
C THR A 97 6.41 -5.11 4.96
N ARG A 98 7.63 -5.12 4.39
CA ARG A 98 8.04 -6.10 3.35
C ARG A 98 8.17 -7.54 3.83
N LYS A 99 8.43 -7.75 5.12
CA LYS A 99 8.64 -9.09 5.72
C LYS A 99 7.57 -9.46 6.74
N GLN A 100 6.45 -8.73 6.75
CA GLN A 100 5.41 -8.93 7.73
C GLN A 100 4.55 -10.14 7.41
N SER A 101 4.01 -10.74 8.47
CA SER A 101 3.14 -11.91 8.39
C SER A 101 1.72 -11.53 7.93
N GLN A 102 0.94 -12.52 7.49
CA GLN A 102 -0.48 -12.33 7.16
C GLN A 102 -1.28 -11.79 8.34
N ARG A 103 -1.00 -12.30 9.56
CA ARG A 103 -1.62 -11.82 10.80
C ARG A 103 -1.34 -10.33 11.04
N TRP A 104 -0.10 -9.90 10.83
CA TRP A 104 0.27 -8.50 10.98
C TRP A 104 -0.52 -7.58 10.02
N PHE A 105 -0.73 -8.01 8.78
CA PHE A 105 -1.58 -7.27 7.83
C PHE A 105 -3.04 -7.24 8.26
N SER A 106 -3.57 -8.34 8.82
CA SER A 106 -4.92 -8.37 9.38
C SER A 106 -5.07 -7.33 10.49
N ASP A 107 -4.15 -7.32 11.45
CA ASP A 107 -4.14 -6.37 12.57
C ASP A 107 -4.03 -4.92 12.07
N LEU A 108 -3.21 -4.68 11.04
CA LEU A 108 -3.11 -3.37 10.38
C LEU A 108 -4.42 -2.93 9.74
N PHE A 109 -5.10 -3.81 9.00
CA PHE A 109 -6.37 -3.44 8.37
C PHE A 109 -7.45 -3.17 9.39
N GLU A 110 -7.52 -3.95 10.46
CA GLU A 110 -8.45 -3.73 11.56
C GLU A 110 -8.21 -2.36 12.21
N LEU A 111 -6.95 -2.04 12.53
CA LEU A 111 -6.57 -0.73 13.07
C LEU A 111 -6.96 0.42 12.13
N MET A 112 -6.68 0.29 10.83
CA MET A 112 -7.01 1.32 9.85
C MET A 112 -8.52 1.48 9.67
N HIS A 113 -9.29 0.38 9.71
CA HIS A 113 -10.75 0.44 9.65
C HIS A 113 -11.34 1.14 10.88
N ALA A 114 -10.85 0.81 12.08
CA ALA A 114 -11.27 1.48 13.32
C ALA A 114 -10.97 2.98 13.25
N PHE A 115 -9.73 3.34 12.89
CA PHE A 115 -9.33 4.74 12.71
C PHE A 115 -10.20 5.47 11.68
N GLY A 116 -10.46 4.83 10.53
CA GLY A 116 -11.28 5.43 9.50
C GLY A 116 -12.74 5.61 9.91
N ALA A 117 -13.29 4.69 10.72
CA ALA A 117 -14.64 4.82 11.26
C ALA A 117 -14.76 6.05 12.20
N GLU A 118 -13.76 6.28 13.04
CA GLU A 118 -13.70 7.46 13.92
C GLU A 118 -13.56 8.78 13.15
N HIS A 119 -12.89 8.76 12.00
CA HIS A 119 -12.59 9.95 11.20
C HIS A 119 -13.48 10.13 9.97
N GLY A 120 -14.49 9.26 9.78
CA GLY A 120 -15.43 9.34 8.66
C GLY A 120 -14.79 9.06 7.29
N VAL A 121 -13.72 8.26 7.24
CA VAL A 121 -13.02 7.89 6.00
C VAL A 121 -13.92 7.00 5.14
N ARG A 122 -14.06 7.36 3.86
CA ARG A 122 -14.74 6.56 2.85
C ARG A 122 -13.72 5.71 2.10
N TRP A 123 -13.85 4.40 2.20
CA TRP A 123 -12.95 3.44 1.55
C TRP A 123 -13.30 3.26 0.07
N THR A 124 -12.31 3.40 -0.81
CA THR A 124 -12.47 3.21 -2.26
C THR A 124 -12.12 1.79 -2.71
N GLU A 125 -11.34 1.05 -1.92
CA GLU A 125 -10.98 -0.33 -2.23
C GLU A 125 -12.19 -1.26 -2.05
N GLN A 126 -12.60 -1.92 -3.14
CA GLN A 126 -13.62 -2.96 -3.08
C GLN A 126 -13.05 -4.19 -2.37
N ASP A 127 -13.77 -4.71 -1.37
CA ASP A 127 -13.43 -5.98 -0.74
C ASP A 127 -13.64 -7.13 -1.72
N LYS A 128 -12.60 -7.42 -2.51
CA LYS A 128 -12.61 -8.49 -3.51
C LYS A 128 -12.59 -9.90 -2.87
N TRP A 129 -12.49 -10.02 -1.54
CA TRP A 129 -12.32 -11.31 -0.85
C TRP A 129 -13.25 -11.54 0.34
N GLY A 130 -14.21 -10.63 0.60
CA GLY A 130 -15.28 -10.83 1.59
C GLY A 130 -14.77 -11.05 3.01
N GLY A 131 -13.75 -10.29 3.44
CA GLY A 131 -13.20 -10.37 4.80
C GLY A 131 -12.33 -11.59 5.08
N ARG A 132 -11.97 -12.40 4.08
CA ARG A 132 -11.04 -13.54 4.24
C ARG A 132 -9.59 -13.07 4.10
N TYR A 133 -9.04 -12.55 5.19
CA TYR A 133 -7.60 -12.25 5.34
C TYR A 133 -6.93 -13.24 6.28
#